data_AF-A0A938T8U7-F1
#
_entry.id   AF-A0A938T8U7-F1
#
_cell.length_a   1.000
_cell.length_b   1.000
_cell.length_c   1.000
_cell.angle_alpha   90.00
_cell.angle_beta   90.00
_cell.angle_gamma   90.00
#
_symmetry.space_group_name_H-M   'P 1'
#
loop_
_entity.id
_entity.type
_entity.pdbx_description
1 polymer ?
#
loop_
_entity_poly.entity_id
_entity_poly.type
_entity_poly.pdbx_seq_one_letter_code
_entity_poly.pdbx_strand_id
1 'polypeptide(L)'
;MDTPRPIIAINYYFNAEELNNRIFASDCRSAKAVGLKAFRTFMGKRDVEVVTLDTVDFHDANVKYVLYFEYNWRMLKRDPFLDKIPYQKRALVLLEPANVNPSMYYTDFLRKRFHVVFTWDLKLLAKHPRYAQINVPVGAEPRSYRCNRFRDYSFSNKKLLVAVSANRGGYMPQSIHSYNARRKAYRFFEKYYPAHFDLYGLWWDQPRNIFEKRFGYSPFRNWRGTISGSWDEKVNVIAKYKFALCFENNVSQDGYISEKIIDCFCARCVPVYYGSTITDQRIPRDTYVDFRDFPDLETLARFLNEVDEERHQQYIEAIDRFMISVQSDFFSTDHFHQVIADRLIG
;
A
#
# COMPACT_ATOMS: atom_id res chain seq x y z
N MET A 1 -16.75 -33.85 -21.45
CA MET A 1 -17.60 -32.65 -21.31
C MET A 1 -16.74 -31.65 -20.55
N ASP A 2 -16.39 -30.51 -21.16
CA ASP A 2 -15.65 -29.45 -20.47
C ASP A 2 -16.52 -28.99 -19.30
N THR A 3 -16.06 -29.20 -18.07
CA THR A 3 -16.70 -28.61 -16.89
C THR A 3 -16.59 -27.08 -17.04
N PRO A 4 -17.70 -26.35 -16.99
CA PRO A 4 -17.65 -24.91 -17.19
C PRO A 4 -16.79 -24.27 -16.09
N ARG A 5 -15.84 -23.42 -16.51
CA ARG A 5 -14.85 -22.82 -15.62
C ARG A 5 -15.52 -21.86 -14.63
N PRO A 6 -15.14 -21.88 -13.34
CA PRO A 6 -15.61 -20.89 -12.37
C PRO A 6 -15.24 -19.47 -12.80
N ILE A 7 -16.17 -18.53 -12.63
CA ILE A 7 -15.98 -17.11 -12.98
C ILE A 7 -15.96 -16.27 -11.69
N ILE A 8 -14.94 -15.42 -11.58
CA ILE A 8 -14.85 -14.33 -10.61
C ILE A 8 -14.97 -13.01 -11.37
N ALA A 9 -16.08 -12.31 -11.16
CA ALA A 9 -16.28 -10.99 -11.73
C ALA A 9 -15.67 -9.93 -10.80
N ILE A 10 -15.10 -8.86 -11.36
CA ILE A 10 -14.47 -7.79 -10.59
C ILE A 10 -15.22 -6.49 -10.80
N ASN A 11 -15.42 -5.75 -9.70
CA ASN A 11 -15.78 -4.35 -9.73
C ASN A 11 -14.70 -3.50 -9.08
N TYR A 12 -14.07 -2.67 -9.90
CA TYR A 12 -13.16 -1.63 -9.45
C TYR A 12 -13.60 -0.26 -10.01
N TYR A 13 -14.90 -0.06 -10.21
CA TYR A 13 -15.51 1.16 -10.76
C TYR A 13 -14.78 1.64 -12.01
N PHE A 14 -14.78 0.77 -13.01
CA PHE A 14 -14.13 0.97 -14.29
C PHE A 14 -14.73 2.17 -15.03
N ASN A 15 -13.87 2.95 -15.69
CA ASN A 15 -14.34 3.94 -16.65
C ASN A 15 -14.74 3.26 -17.97
N ALA A 16 -15.34 4.02 -18.91
CA ALA A 16 -15.84 3.47 -20.16
C ALA A 16 -14.77 2.74 -21.01
N GLU A 17 -13.50 3.13 -20.92
CA GLU A 17 -12.38 2.52 -21.65
C GLU A 17 -11.88 1.23 -20.99
N GLU A 18 -12.27 0.97 -19.74
CA GLU A 18 -11.83 -0.18 -18.94
C GLU A 18 -12.88 -1.32 -18.89
N LEU A 19 -14.14 -1.02 -19.23
CA LEU A 19 -15.26 -1.97 -19.29
C LEU A 19 -15.08 -3.03 -20.39
N ASN A 20 -15.95 -4.05 -20.42
CA ASN A 20 -15.93 -5.15 -21.37
C ASN A 20 -14.58 -5.88 -21.44
N ASN A 21 -14.01 -6.18 -20.26
CA ASN A 21 -12.68 -6.78 -20.12
C ASN A 21 -11.50 -5.96 -20.69
N ARG A 22 -11.71 -4.71 -21.13
CA ARG A 22 -10.64 -3.86 -21.68
C ARG A 22 -9.56 -3.53 -20.67
N ILE A 23 -9.87 -3.51 -19.38
CA ILE A 23 -8.88 -3.39 -18.30
C ILE A 23 -7.77 -4.47 -18.38
N PHE A 24 -8.07 -5.64 -18.94
CA PHE A 24 -7.13 -6.74 -19.09
C PHE A 24 -6.38 -6.73 -20.43
N ALA A 25 -6.75 -5.85 -21.37
CA ALA A 25 -6.12 -5.80 -22.68
C ALA A 25 -4.64 -5.38 -22.58
N SER A 26 -3.78 -5.94 -23.43
CA SER A 26 -2.33 -5.77 -23.36
C SER A 26 -1.88 -4.30 -23.51
N ASP A 27 -2.68 -3.47 -24.17
CA ASP A 27 -2.50 -2.04 -24.41
C ASP A 27 -3.02 -1.14 -23.27
N CYS A 28 -3.88 -1.65 -22.37
CA CYS A 28 -4.36 -0.87 -21.23
C CYS A 28 -3.22 -0.60 -20.23
N ARG A 29 -2.98 0.69 -19.94
CA ARG A 29 -1.88 1.17 -19.07
C ARG A 29 -2.39 1.84 -17.78
N SER A 30 -3.67 1.69 -17.42
CA SER A 30 -4.18 2.30 -16.18
C SER A 30 -3.49 1.70 -14.96
N ALA A 31 -3.41 2.48 -13.86
CA ALA A 31 -2.75 2.04 -12.63
C ALA A 31 -3.35 0.74 -12.05
N LYS A 32 -4.66 0.51 -12.26
CA LYS A 32 -5.38 -0.70 -11.84
C LYS A 32 -5.04 -1.91 -12.71
N ALA A 33 -4.74 -1.67 -13.99
CA ALA A 33 -4.57 -2.73 -14.99
C ALA A 33 -3.45 -3.70 -14.62
N VAL A 34 -2.32 -3.20 -14.08
CA VAL A 34 -1.17 -4.03 -13.71
C VAL A 34 -1.56 -5.08 -12.67
N GLY A 35 -2.15 -4.65 -11.56
CA GLY A 35 -2.57 -5.54 -10.47
C GLY A 35 -3.67 -6.52 -10.93
N LEU A 36 -4.66 -6.03 -11.68
CA LEU A 36 -5.77 -6.86 -12.14
C LEU A 36 -5.33 -7.91 -13.19
N LYS A 37 -4.39 -7.58 -14.08
CA LYS A 37 -3.78 -8.54 -15.01
C LYS A 37 -2.96 -9.60 -14.28
N ALA A 38 -2.21 -9.21 -13.25
CA ALA A 38 -1.49 -10.14 -12.41
C ALA A 38 -2.46 -11.10 -11.69
N PHE A 39 -3.55 -10.57 -11.12
CA PHE A 39 -4.59 -11.39 -10.49
C PHE A 39 -5.27 -12.34 -11.50
N ARG A 40 -5.66 -11.85 -12.69
CA ARG A 40 -6.25 -12.68 -13.74
C ARG A 40 -5.31 -13.82 -14.17
N THR A 41 -4.02 -13.52 -14.32
CA THR A 41 -2.99 -14.53 -14.64
C THR A 41 -2.85 -15.56 -13.51
N PHE A 42 -2.86 -15.11 -12.25
CA PHE A 42 -2.76 -15.99 -11.08
C PHE A 42 -3.97 -16.94 -10.96
N MET A 43 -5.18 -16.43 -11.18
CA MET A 43 -6.42 -17.21 -11.12
C MET A 43 -6.56 -18.15 -12.34
N GLY A 44 -6.10 -17.74 -13.52
CA GLY A 44 -6.09 -18.59 -14.72
C GLY A 44 -5.24 -19.85 -14.58
N LYS A 45 -4.14 -19.77 -13.80
CA LYS A 45 -3.33 -20.97 -13.44
C LYS A 45 -4.09 -21.98 -12.55
N ARG A 46 -5.25 -21.59 -12.00
CA ARG A 46 -6.15 -22.41 -11.18
C ARG A 46 -7.46 -22.73 -11.92
N ASP A 47 -7.48 -22.55 -13.24
CA ASP A 47 -8.66 -22.77 -14.09
C ASP A 47 -9.87 -21.90 -13.72
N VAL A 48 -9.62 -20.71 -13.15
CA VAL A 48 -10.65 -19.72 -12.82
C VAL A 48 -10.58 -18.55 -13.79
N GLU A 49 -11.72 -18.23 -14.38
CA GLU A 49 -11.84 -17.07 -15.25
C GLU A 49 -12.08 -15.79 -14.42
N VAL A 50 -11.36 -14.73 -14.76
CA VAL A 50 -11.53 -13.41 -14.16
C VAL A 50 -11.96 -12.41 -15.21
N VAL A 51 -13.10 -11.76 -14.98
CA VAL A 51 -13.74 -10.84 -15.91
C VAL A 51 -14.23 -9.57 -15.21
N THR A 52 -14.58 -8.54 -15.98
CA THR A 52 -15.24 -7.35 -15.45
C THR A 52 -16.73 -7.61 -15.22
N LEU A 53 -17.29 -7.03 -14.15
CA LEU A 53 -18.68 -7.32 -13.73
C LEU A 53 -19.75 -7.04 -14.78
N ASP A 54 -19.48 -6.15 -15.72
CA ASP A 54 -20.39 -5.74 -16.78
C ASP A 54 -20.54 -6.80 -17.88
N THR A 55 -19.72 -7.85 -17.86
CA THR A 55 -19.71 -8.92 -18.87
C THR A 55 -20.43 -10.19 -18.44
N VAL A 56 -21.03 -10.21 -17.25
CA VAL A 56 -21.63 -11.43 -16.67
C VAL A 56 -23.10 -11.26 -16.32
N ASP A 57 -23.85 -12.36 -16.40
CA ASP A 57 -25.11 -12.50 -15.68
C ASP A 57 -24.81 -12.96 -14.24
N PHE A 58 -25.23 -12.18 -13.24
CA PHE A 58 -25.00 -12.51 -11.83
C PHE A 58 -25.74 -13.78 -11.39
N HIS A 59 -26.75 -14.24 -12.14
CA HIS A 59 -27.47 -15.47 -11.88
C HIS A 59 -26.85 -16.71 -12.53
N ASP A 60 -25.85 -16.55 -13.40
CA ASP A 60 -25.10 -17.68 -13.95
C ASP A 60 -24.46 -18.51 -12.81
N ALA A 61 -24.66 -19.83 -12.84
CA ALA A 61 -24.11 -20.77 -11.87
C ALA A 61 -22.57 -20.81 -11.87
N ASN A 62 -21.93 -20.43 -12.97
CA ASN A 62 -20.48 -20.36 -13.10
C ASN A 62 -19.89 -19.12 -12.43
N VAL A 63 -20.65 -18.02 -12.35
CA VAL A 63 -20.25 -16.82 -11.58
C VAL A 63 -20.33 -17.13 -10.10
N LYS A 64 -19.17 -17.41 -9.49
CA LYS A 64 -19.06 -17.77 -8.08
C LYS A 64 -19.12 -16.55 -7.18
N TYR A 65 -18.36 -15.51 -7.54
CA TYR A 65 -18.31 -14.27 -6.77
C TYR A 65 -18.15 -13.05 -7.67
N VAL A 66 -18.62 -11.91 -7.15
CA VAL A 66 -18.30 -10.56 -7.62
C VAL A 66 -17.45 -9.87 -6.55
N LEU A 67 -16.19 -9.61 -6.88
CA LEU A 67 -15.19 -9.03 -6.00
C LEU A 67 -15.13 -7.52 -6.17
N TYR A 68 -15.44 -6.80 -5.09
CA TYR A 68 -15.45 -5.35 -5.04
C TYR A 68 -14.15 -4.77 -4.47
N PHE A 69 -13.62 -3.77 -5.14
CA PHE A 69 -12.57 -2.90 -4.64
C PHE A 69 -13.14 -1.50 -4.38
N GLU A 70 -12.62 -0.78 -3.37
CA GLU A 70 -12.93 0.64 -3.09
C GLU A 70 -14.41 1.01 -2.80
N TYR A 71 -15.24 0.08 -2.33
CA TYR A 71 -16.60 0.39 -1.90
C TYR A 71 -16.62 1.41 -0.73
N ASN A 72 -17.54 2.37 -0.76
CA ASN A 72 -17.71 3.40 0.29
C ASN A 72 -19.14 3.97 0.28
N TRP A 73 -19.47 4.82 1.26
CA TRP A 73 -20.82 5.38 1.43
C TRP A 73 -21.40 6.07 0.18
N ARG A 74 -20.57 6.66 -0.70
CA ARG A 74 -21.04 7.34 -1.92
C ARG A 74 -21.65 6.35 -2.91
N MET A 75 -21.27 5.08 -2.82
CA MET A 75 -21.71 4.02 -3.73
C MET A 75 -23.13 3.55 -3.45
N LEU A 76 -23.69 3.85 -2.27
CA LEU A 76 -25.09 3.56 -1.94
C LEU A 76 -26.10 4.07 -2.98
N LYS A 77 -25.81 5.19 -3.63
CA LYS A 77 -26.68 5.78 -4.68
C LYS A 77 -26.09 5.68 -6.08
N ARG A 78 -24.82 5.26 -6.21
CA ARG A 78 -24.05 5.33 -7.46
C ARG A 78 -23.72 3.98 -8.06
N ASP A 79 -23.77 2.91 -7.27
CA ASP A 79 -23.53 1.55 -7.75
C ASP A 79 -24.84 0.94 -8.27
N PRO A 80 -24.98 0.72 -9.60
CA PRO A 80 -26.19 0.17 -10.17
C PRO A 80 -26.23 -1.37 -10.16
N PHE A 81 -25.20 -2.02 -9.63
CA PHE A 81 -24.99 -3.47 -9.73
C PHE A 81 -25.15 -4.20 -8.41
N LEU A 82 -24.69 -3.63 -7.28
CA LEU A 82 -24.57 -4.38 -6.03
C LEU A 82 -25.87 -5.07 -5.59
N ASP A 83 -27.01 -4.40 -5.73
CA ASP A 83 -28.31 -4.95 -5.34
C ASP A 83 -28.82 -6.04 -6.29
N LYS A 84 -28.30 -6.11 -7.53
CA LYS A 84 -28.62 -7.17 -8.51
C LYS A 84 -27.80 -8.45 -8.29
N ILE A 85 -26.69 -8.36 -7.56
CA ILE A 85 -25.82 -9.52 -7.31
C ILE A 85 -26.42 -10.33 -6.16
N PRO A 86 -26.59 -11.67 -6.25
CA PRO A 86 -27.01 -12.47 -5.10
C PRO A 86 -26.09 -12.29 -3.90
N TYR A 87 -26.64 -12.14 -2.68
CA TYR A 87 -25.86 -11.79 -1.48
C TYR A 87 -24.64 -12.71 -1.27
N GLN A 88 -24.82 -14.01 -1.44
CA GLN A 88 -23.80 -15.04 -1.24
C GLN A 88 -22.59 -14.88 -2.17
N LYS A 89 -22.79 -14.24 -3.34
CA LYS A 89 -21.74 -13.98 -4.34
C LYS A 89 -20.99 -12.67 -4.09
N ARG A 90 -21.37 -11.85 -3.11
CA ARG A 90 -20.78 -10.52 -2.89
C ARG A 90 -19.52 -10.62 -2.02
N ALA A 91 -18.38 -10.28 -2.58
CA ALA A 91 -17.11 -10.20 -1.86
C ALA A 91 -16.53 -8.78 -1.90
N LEU A 92 -15.91 -8.33 -0.81
CA LEU A 92 -15.29 -7.01 -0.70
C LEU A 92 -13.82 -7.13 -0.31
N VAL A 93 -12.94 -6.39 -0.99
CA VAL A 93 -11.56 -6.16 -0.58
C VAL A 93 -11.45 -4.78 0.06
N LEU A 94 -11.15 -4.75 1.37
CA LEU A 94 -10.96 -3.54 2.16
C LEU A 94 -9.47 -3.30 2.41
N LEU A 95 -8.83 -2.55 1.51
CA LEU A 95 -7.41 -2.18 1.59
C LEU A 95 -7.19 -0.86 2.33
N GLU A 96 -8.02 0.14 2.04
CA GLU A 96 -7.82 1.50 2.54
C GLU A 96 -8.14 1.61 4.04
N PRO A 97 -7.29 2.27 4.85
CA PRO A 97 -7.52 2.47 6.27
C PRO A 97 -8.67 3.42 6.58
N ALA A 98 -9.13 3.40 7.83
CA ALA A 98 -10.32 4.12 8.29
C ALA A 98 -10.21 5.64 8.12
N ASN A 99 -8.99 6.16 8.10
CA ASN A 99 -8.74 7.58 7.92
C ASN A 99 -8.81 8.02 6.44
N VAL A 100 -8.76 7.05 5.50
CA VAL A 100 -9.00 7.24 4.06
C VAL A 100 -10.45 6.88 3.71
N ASN A 101 -10.93 5.71 4.14
CA ASN A 101 -12.30 5.23 3.91
C ASN A 101 -13.05 4.94 5.23
N PRO A 102 -13.43 5.97 6.01
CA PRO A 102 -14.04 5.81 7.34
C PRO A 102 -15.38 5.11 7.30
N SER A 103 -16.14 5.28 6.21
CA SER A 103 -17.47 4.69 6.10
C SER A 103 -17.43 3.17 6.21
N MET A 104 -16.36 2.55 5.70
CA MET A 104 -16.18 1.10 5.79
C MET A 104 -15.71 0.62 7.15
N TYR A 105 -15.48 1.49 8.13
CA TYR A 105 -15.10 1.13 9.51
C TYR A 105 -16.20 1.52 10.51
N TYR A 106 -16.82 2.69 10.34
CA TYR A 106 -17.81 3.21 11.28
C TYR A 106 -19.27 2.97 10.87
N THR A 107 -19.53 2.57 9.62
CA THR A 107 -20.89 2.27 9.13
C THR A 107 -21.00 0.79 8.80
N ASP A 108 -21.26 -0.02 9.82
CA ASP A 108 -21.29 -1.48 9.72
C ASP A 108 -22.27 -2.00 8.66
N PHE A 109 -23.40 -1.31 8.47
CA PHE A 109 -24.36 -1.61 7.40
C PHE A 109 -23.72 -1.72 6.01
N LEU A 110 -22.75 -0.85 5.68
CA LEU A 110 -22.09 -0.87 4.37
C LEU A 110 -21.31 -2.16 4.15
N ARG A 111 -20.59 -2.62 5.18
CA ARG A 111 -19.84 -3.89 5.12
C ARG A 111 -20.78 -5.09 5.09
N LYS A 112 -21.88 -5.05 5.85
CA LYS A 112 -22.88 -6.14 5.93
C LYS A 112 -23.58 -6.43 4.60
N ARG A 113 -23.49 -5.56 3.61
CA ARG A 113 -23.96 -5.81 2.24
C ARG A 113 -23.14 -6.87 1.49
N PHE A 114 -21.97 -7.24 2.01
CA PHE A 114 -21.08 -8.26 1.46
C PHE A 114 -21.13 -9.53 2.30
N HIS A 115 -21.06 -10.69 1.64
CA HIS A 115 -21.03 -11.99 2.30
C HIS A 115 -19.64 -12.31 2.84
N VAL A 116 -18.60 -11.98 2.07
CA VAL A 116 -17.18 -12.13 2.44
C VAL A 116 -16.50 -10.78 2.39
N VAL A 117 -15.64 -10.49 3.39
CA VAL A 117 -14.80 -9.29 3.41
C VAL A 117 -13.36 -9.70 3.66
N PHE A 118 -12.47 -9.25 2.79
CA PHE A 118 -11.03 -9.35 2.96
C PHE A 118 -10.54 -8.04 3.59
N THR A 119 -9.85 -8.12 4.72
CA THR A 119 -9.31 -6.94 5.40
C THR A 119 -8.02 -7.27 6.13
N TRP A 120 -7.16 -6.28 6.33
CA TRP A 120 -5.98 -6.38 7.20
C TRP A 120 -6.32 -6.03 8.66
N ASP A 121 -7.47 -5.40 8.91
CA ASP A 121 -7.86 -4.88 10.23
C ASP A 121 -8.18 -6.02 11.21
N LEU A 122 -7.28 -6.21 12.19
CA LEU A 122 -7.36 -7.30 13.17
C LEU A 122 -8.61 -7.21 14.07
N LYS A 123 -9.12 -6.00 14.33
CA LYS A 123 -10.32 -5.80 15.17
C LYS A 123 -11.58 -6.24 14.42
N LEU A 124 -11.66 -6.00 13.12
CA LEU A 124 -12.73 -6.52 12.27
C LEU A 124 -12.65 -8.04 12.13
N LEU A 125 -11.45 -8.58 11.91
CA LEU A 125 -11.23 -10.03 11.79
C LEU A 125 -11.66 -10.79 13.05
N ALA A 126 -11.31 -10.28 14.23
CA ALA A 126 -11.71 -10.88 15.51
C ALA A 126 -13.24 -10.91 15.73
N LYS A 127 -13.99 -10.00 15.11
CA LYS A 127 -15.45 -9.88 15.28
C LYS A 127 -16.25 -10.64 14.22
N HIS A 128 -15.63 -10.98 13.09
CA HIS A 128 -16.34 -11.49 11.92
C HIS A 128 -15.63 -12.73 11.38
N PRO A 129 -16.05 -13.95 11.80
CA PRO A 129 -15.36 -15.19 11.40
C PRO A 129 -15.45 -15.50 9.90
N ARG A 130 -16.31 -14.80 9.15
CA ARG A 130 -16.37 -14.91 7.68
C ARG A 130 -15.31 -14.08 6.97
N TYR A 131 -14.69 -13.12 7.66
CA TYR A 131 -13.68 -12.25 7.08
C TYR A 131 -12.35 -12.98 6.96
N ALA A 132 -11.58 -12.64 5.93
CA ALA A 132 -10.27 -13.23 5.68
C ALA A 132 -9.18 -12.17 5.80
N GLN A 133 -8.09 -12.53 6.48
CA GLN A 133 -6.97 -11.63 6.67
C GLN A 133 -6.17 -11.51 5.38
N ILE A 134 -6.05 -10.29 4.87
CA ILE A 134 -5.14 -9.95 3.76
C ILE A 134 -4.00 -9.06 4.25
N ASN A 135 -2.91 -9.03 3.49
CA ASN A 135 -1.91 -7.98 3.50
C ASN A 135 -2.37 -6.78 2.63
N VAL A 136 -1.56 -5.72 2.59
CA VAL A 136 -1.79 -4.52 1.77
C VAL A 136 -0.66 -4.35 0.74
N PRO A 137 -0.54 -5.25 -0.27
CA PRO A 137 0.55 -5.16 -1.23
C PRO A 137 0.18 -4.15 -2.32
N VAL A 138 0.74 -2.95 -2.23
CA VAL A 138 0.69 -1.99 -3.34
C VAL A 138 1.96 -2.19 -4.20
N GLY A 139 2.04 -3.35 -4.86
CA GLY A 139 3.11 -3.64 -5.83
C GLY A 139 4.48 -3.98 -5.25
N ALA A 140 4.58 -4.23 -3.94
CA ALA A 140 5.82 -4.72 -3.34
C ALA A 140 6.04 -6.20 -3.69
N GLU A 141 7.15 -6.51 -4.34
CA GLU A 141 7.53 -7.88 -4.70
C GLU A 141 8.83 -8.29 -3.99
N PRO A 142 8.77 -8.69 -2.70
CA PRO A 142 9.96 -9.00 -1.93
C PRO A 142 10.79 -10.14 -2.56
N ARG A 143 10.11 -11.09 -3.22
CA ARG A 143 10.75 -12.22 -3.91
C ARG A 143 11.70 -11.77 -5.03
N SER A 144 11.35 -10.70 -5.75
CA SER A 144 12.17 -10.14 -6.83
C SER A 144 13.48 -9.52 -6.33
N TYR A 145 13.61 -9.28 -5.02
CA TYR A 145 14.75 -8.62 -4.41
C TYR A 145 15.55 -9.53 -3.45
N ARG A 146 15.30 -10.84 -3.45
CA ARG A 146 16.14 -11.81 -2.71
C ARG A 146 17.60 -11.74 -3.17
N CYS A 147 17.81 -11.71 -4.48
CA CYS A 147 19.08 -11.34 -5.10
C CYS A 147 19.10 -9.82 -5.33
N ASN A 148 19.33 -9.07 -4.25
CA ASN A 148 19.21 -7.62 -4.30
C ASN A 148 20.30 -6.97 -5.18
N ARG A 149 19.88 -6.25 -6.22
CA ARG A 149 20.78 -5.57 -7.18
C ARG A 149 21.53 -4.36 -6.61
N PHE A 150 21.20 -3.90 -5.40
CA PHE A 150 21.87 -2.76 -4.75
C PHE A 150 22.89 -3.20 -3.70
N ARG A 151 23.35 -4.46 -3.72
CA ARG A 151 24.37 -4.97 -2.78
C ARG A 151 25.68 -4.19 -2.84
N ASP A 152 26.03 -3.67 -4.02
CA ASP A 152 27.30 -2.97 -4.25
C ASP A 152 27.25 -1.47 -3.90
N TYR A 153 26.11 -0.95 -3.46
CA TYR A 153 25.99 0.46 -3.06
C TYR A 153 26.63 0.65 -1.69
N SER A 154 27.89 1.14 -1.68
CA SER A 154 28.61 1.45 -0.45
C SER A 154 27.91 2.53 0.37
N PHE A 155 28.15 2.52 1.68
CA PHE A 155 27.62 3.51 2.61
C PHE A 155 28.02 4.94 2.23
N SER A 156 29.27 5.13 1.78
CA SER A 156 29.81 6.43 1.35
C SER A 156 29.12 7.02 0.11
N ASN A 157 28.58 6.18 -0.77
CA ASN A 157 27.89 6.61 -2.00
C ASN A 157 26.42 7.00 -1.76
N LYS A 158 25.88 6.70 -0.58
CA LYS A 158 24.47 6.98 -0.25
C LYS A 158 24.32 8.35 0.39
N LYS A 159 23.34 9.14 -0.09
CA LYS A 159 22.89 10.36 0.59
C LYS A 159 22.13 10.00 1.87
N LEU A 160 22.06 10.92 2.83
CA LEU A 160 21.52 10.60 4.17
C LEU A 160 20.05 10.16 4.12
N LEU A 161 19.15 11.01 3.60
CA LEU A 161 17.72 10.86 3.85
C LEU A 161 16.86 11.15 2.61
N VAL A 162 15.85 10.31 2.40
CA VAL A 162 14.81 10.53 1.38
C VAL A 162 13.41 10.42 1.97
N ALA A 163 12.46 11.12 1.34
CA ALA A 163 11.05 10.90 1.53
C ALA A 163 10.37 10.69 0.17
N VAL A 164 9.51 9.67 0.07
CA VAL A 164 8.70 9.42 -1.14
C VAL A 164 7.24 9.29 -0.73
N SER A 165 6.44 10.34 -0.97
CA SER A 165 5.01 10.31 -0.68
C SER A 165 4.27 11.39 -1.48
N ALA A 166 2.94 11.27 -1.59
CA ALA A 166 2.12 12.34 -2.15
C ALA A 166 1.74 13.37 -1.08
N ASN A 167 1.65 14.65 -1.46
CA ASN A 167 1.18 15.75 -0.61
C ASN A 167 -0.35 15.68 -0.42
N ARG A 168 -0.83 14.65 0.27
CA ARG A 168 -2.25 14.49 0.59
C ARG A 168 -2.60 15.16 1.92
N GLY A 169 -3.85 15.63 2.01
CA GLY A 169 -4.48 16.08 3.25
C GLY A 169 -5.32 14.98 3.88
N GLY A 170 -5.62 15.16 5.16
CA GLY A 170 -6.56 14.33 5.91
C GLY A 170 -7.71 15.18 6.43
N TYR A 171 -8.91 14.61 6.48
CA TYR A 171 -10.06 15.21 7.18
C TYR A 171 -10.37 14.54 8.52
N MET A 172 -9.88 13.31 8.71
CA MET A 172 -10.00 12.58 9.98
C MET A 172 -8.85 12.94 10.94
N PRO A 173 -9.08 13.02 12.27
CA PRO A 173 -8.04 13.35 13.24
C PRO A 173 -6.78 12.46 13.12
N GLN A 174 -6.96 11.16 12.88
CA GLN A 174 -5.87 10.19 12.71
C GLN A 174 -5.03 10.49 11.46
N SER A 175 -5.69 10.87 10.35
CA SER A 175 -5.01 11.35 9.14
C SER A 175 -4.26 12.63 9.43
N ILE A 176 -4.90 13.59 10.10
CA ILE A 176 -4.32 14.90 10.40
C ILE A 176 -3.03 14.72 11.20
N HIS A 177 -3.04 13.86 12.23
CA HIS A 177 -1.86 13.53 13.01
C HIS A 177 -0.73 12.96 12.13
N SER A 178 -1.02 11.93 11.34
CA SER A 178 -0.03 11.25 10.49
C SER A 178 0.57 12.19 9.42
N TYR A 179 -0.28 12.94 8.71
CA TYR A 179 0.15 13.88 7.67
C TYR A 179 0.85 15.12 8.24
N ASN A 180 0.46 15.58 9.43
CA ASN A 180 1.14 16.71 10.08
C ASN A 180 2.51 16.29 10.62
N ALA A 181 2.63 15.11 11.25
CA ALA A 181 3.91 14.55 11.67
C ALA A 181 4.88 14.44 10.47
N ARG A 182 4.38 13.89 9.35
CA ARG A 182 5.12 13.80 8.08
C ARG A 182 5.62 15.17 7.60
N ARG A 183 4.73 16.16 7.49
CA ARG A 183 5.10 17.51 7.02
C ARG A 183 6.06 18.21 7.98
N LYS A 184 5.88 18.03 9.30
CA LYS A 184 6.77 18.58 10.33
C LYS A 184 8.19 18.01 10.16
N ALA A 185 8.30 16.70 10.00
CA ALA A 185 9.59 16.03 9.73
C ALA A 185 10.23 16.55 8.44
N TYR A 186 9.47 16.61 7.33
CA TYR A 186 10.02 17.05 6.04
C TYR A 186 10.51 18.50 6.09
N ARG A 187 9.77 19.40 6.77
CA ARG A 187 10.18 20.79 6.95
C ARG A 187 11.41 20.93 7.85
N PHE A 188 11.49 20.12 8.89
CA PHE A 188 12.66 20.09 9.75
C PHE A 188 13.91 19.70 8.96
N PHE A 189 13.88 18.59 8.23
CA PHE A 189 15.03 18.12 7.47
C PHE A 189 15.36 19.03 6.26
N GLU A 190 14.36 19.62 5.61
CA GLU A 190 14.59 20.67 4.60
C GLU A 190 15.33 21.88 5.18
N LYS A 191 14.95 22.33 6.39
CA LYS A 191 15.54 23.50 7.03
C LYS A 191 16.96 23.25 7.52
N TYR A 192 17.18 22.15 8.23
CA TYR A 192 18.44 21.90 8.95
C TYR A 192 19.41 20.97 8.21
N TYR A 193 18.93 20.18 7.23
CA TYR A 193 19.74 19.24 6.45
C TYR A 193 19.50 19.38 4.93
N PRO A 194 19.52 20.61 4.36
CA PRO A 194 19.08 20.87 2.98
C PRO A 194 19.90 20.11 1.93
N ALA A 195 21.20 19.90 2.15
CA ALA A 195 22.06 19.15 1.23
C ALA A 195 21.87 17.62 1.35
N HIS A 196 21.27 17.14 2.43
CA HIS A 196 21.24 15.73 2.83
C HIS A 196 19.84 15.09 2.79
N PHE A 197 18.79 15.89 2.57
CA PHE A 197 17.40 15.43 2.44
C PHE A 197 16.84 15.71 1.05
N ASP A 198 16.16 14.74 0.43
CA ASP A 198 15.37 14.96 -0.79
C ASP A 198 13.93 14.44 -0.62
N LEU A 199 12.99 15.14 -1.26
CA LEU A 199 11.57 14.80 -1.26
C LEU A 199 11.09 14.49 -2.68
N TYR A 200 10.49 13.33 -2.88
CA TYR A 200 9.84 12.94 -4.12
C TYR A 200 8.36 12.68 -3.92
N GLY A 201 7.60 12.85 -5.00
CA GLY A 201 6.21 12.42 -5.10
C GLY A 201 5.27 13.52 -5.57
N LEU A 202 4.00 13.16 -5.66
CA LEU A 202 2.97 14.00 -6.27
C LEU A 202 2.62 15.21 -5.40
N TRP A 203 2.41 16.35 -6.05
CA TRP A 203 1.69 17.51 -5.52
C TRP A 203 2.40 18.32 -4.42
N TRP A 204 3.72 18.20 -4.28
CA TRP A 204 4.50 19.03 -3.34
C TRP A 204 4.85 20.42 -3.89
N ASP A 205 4.46 20.70 -5.12
CA ASP A 205 4.50 21.99 -5.79
C ASP A 205 3.19 22.78 -5.65
N GLN A 206 2.15 22.18 -5.08
CA GLN A 206 0.82 22.77 -4.99
C GLN A 206 0.19 22.71 -3.60
N PRO A 207 -0.70 23.68 -3.26
CA PRO A 207 -1.41 23.72 -1.99
C PRO A 207 -2.33 22.52 -1.80
N ARG A 208 -2.33 21.93 -0.59
CA ARG A 208 -3.11 20.71 -0.30
C ARG A 208 -4.55 20.96 0.17
N ASN A 209 -4.85 22.17 0.64
CA ASN A 209 -6.15 22.50 1.24
C ASN A 209 -6.55 23.96 0.95
N ILE A 210 -7.80 24.31 1.31
CA ILE A 210 -8.37 25.64 1.04
C ILE A 210 -7.59 26.75 1.77
N PHE A 211 -7.08 26.49 2.97
CA PHE A 211 -6.28 27.47 3.72
C PHE A 211 -4.97 27.81 3.00
N GLU A 212 -4.20 26.79 2.57
CA GLU A 212 -2.97 26.99 1.80
C GLU A 212 -3.25 27.67 0.45
N LYS A 213 -4.40 27.38 -0.19
CA LYS A 213 -4.84 28.10 -1.40
C LYS A 213 -5.14 29.58 -1.13
N ARG A 214 -5.74 29.89 0.03
CA ARG A 214 -6.21 31.24 0.38
C ARG A 214 -5.09 32.13 0.95
N PHE A 215 -4.20 31.56 1.75
CA PHE A 215 -3.19 32.30 2.54
C PHE A 215 -1.75 32.07 2.06
N GLY A 216 -1.58 31.30 0.99
CA GLY A 216 -0.28 30.98 0.42
C GLY A 216 0.26 29.62 0.86
N TYR A 217 0.99 29.00 -0.06
CA TYR A 217 1.70 27.76 0.13
C TYR A 217 3.16 28.01 -0.17
N SER A 218 4.03 27.62 0.76
CA SER A 218 5.47 27.56 0.50
C SER A 218 5.77 26.20 -0.11
N PRO A 219 6.26 26.08 -1.35
CA PRO A 219 6.71 24.80 -1.88
C PRO A 219 7.92 24.26 -1.10
N PHE A 220 8.20 22.97 -1.23
CA PHE A 220 9.42 22.38 -0.68
C PHE A 220 10.59 22.63 -1.64
N ARG A 221 11.64 23.30 -1.16
CA ARG A 221 12.89 23.56 -1.91
C ARG A 221 13.62 22.26 -2.28
N ASN A 222 13.49 21.24 -1.43
CA ASN A 222 14.12 19.94 -1.64
C ASN A 222 13.22 18.96 -2.40
N TRP A 223 12.09 19.42 -2.95
CA TRP A 223 11.28 18.60 -3.83
C TRP A 223 11.99 18.37 -5.17
N ARG A 224 12.09 17.10 -5.56
CA ARG A 224 12.81 16.64 -6.76
C ARG A 224 11.88 16.18 -7.89
N GLY A 225 10.59 16.46 -7.76
CA GLY A 225 9.59 16.06 -8.73
C GLY A 225 8.85 14.77 -8.36
N THR A 226 8.10 14.29 -9.35
CA THR A 226 7.35 13.04 -9.27
C THR A 226 8.22 11.89 -9.77
N ILE A 227 8.01 10.69 -9.22
CA ILE A 227 8.57 9.47 -9.80
C ILE A 227 7.51 8.98 -10.78
N SER A 228 7.73 9.22 -12.07
CA SER A 228 6.72 9.05 -13.12
C SER A 228 6.59 7.62 -13.63
N GLY A 229 7.55 6.73 -13.35
CA GLY A 229 7.52 5.37 -13.87
C GLY A 229 7.19 4.30 -12.85
N SER A 230 7.73 3.11 -13.13
CA SER A 230 7.36 1.87 -12.47
C SER A 230 7.78 1.82 -10.99
N TRP A 231 7.25 0.84 -10.26
CA TRP A 231 7.68 0.56 -8.89
C TRP A 231 9.20 0.37 -8.78
N ASP A 232 9.83 -0.25 -9.79
CA ASP A 232 11.29 -0.40 -9.85
C ASP A 232 12.03 0.94 -9.87
N GLU A 233 11.50 1.96 -10.54
CA GLU A 233 12.10 3.31 -10.50
C GLU A 233 12.03 3.92 -9.11
N LYS A 234 10.91 3.73 -8.40
CA LYS A 234 10.77 4.17 -7.01
C LYS A 234 11.83 3.53 -6.13
N VAL A 235 12.00 2.21 -6.24
CA VAL A 235 13.03 1.47 -5.47
C VAL A 235 14.44 1.94 -5.85
N ASN A 236 14.74 2.13 -7.14
CA ASN A 236 16.02 2.67 -7.62
C ASN A 236 16.36 4.06 -7.06
N VAL A 237 15.35 4.94 -6.92
CA VAL A 237 15.53 6.25 -6.29
C VAL A 237 15.85 6.09 -4.81
N ILE A 238 15.07 5.28 -4.08
CA ILE A 238 15.25 5.07 -2.63
C ILE A 238 16.62 4.43 -2.33
N ALA A 239 17.14 3.57 -3.21
CA ALA A 239 18.40 2.85 -3.02
C ALA A 239 19.64 3.76 -2.94
N LYS A 240 19.53 5.00 -3.43
CA LYS A 240 20.61 6.01 -3.36
C LYS A 240 20.76 6.65 -1.97
N TYR A 241 19.97 6.23 -0.99
CA TYR A 241 19.93 6.81 0.34
C TYR A 241 20.23 5.79 1.44
N LYS A 242 20.72 6.29 2.58
CA LYS A 242 20.97 5.50 3.79
C LYS A 242 19.67 5.21 4.51
N PHE A 243 18.83 6.24 4.62
CA PHE A 243 17.55 6.20 5.33
C PHE A 243 16.39 6.75 4.49
N ALA A 244 15.18 6.24 4.76
CA ALA A 244 13.94 6.74 4.18
C ALA A 244 12.91 7.08 5.27
N LEU A 245 12.32 8.27 5.24
CA LEU A 245 11.19 8.64 6.10
C LEU A 245 9.93 7.87 5.66
N CYS A 246 9.72 6.71 6.26
CA CYS A 246 8.71 5.72 5.90
C CYS A 246 7.45 5.87 6.76
N PHE A 247 6.64 6.90 6.45
CA PHE A 247 5.47 7.25 7.25
C PHE A 247 4.22 6.66 6.63
N GLU A 248 3.49 5.85 7.40
CA GLU A 248 2.21 5.32 6.97
C GLU A 248 1.15 6.41 6.80
N ASN A 249 0.12 6.08 6.03
CA ASN A 249 -1.06 6.96 5.94
C ASN A 249 -1.88 6.92 7.22
N ASN A 250 -1.78 5.83 8.00
CA ASN A 250 -2.44 5.67 9.28
C ASN A 250 -1.47 5.04 10.28
N VAL A 251 -1.17 5.77 11.36
CA VAL A 251 -0.32 5.27 12.45
C VAL A 251 -1.11 4.77 13.66
N SER A 252 -2.42 4.98 13.65
CA SER A 252 -3.32 4.72 14.80
C SER A 252 -4.06 3.39 14.73
N GLN A 253 -4.02 2.71 13.59
CA GLN A 253 -4.66 1.40 13.41
C GLN A 253 -3.62 0.29 13.46
N ASP A 254 -3.81 -0.60 14.43
CA ASP A 254 -2.95 -1.76 14.59
C ASP A 254 -3.12 -2.76 13.45
N GLY A 255 -2.01 -3.26 12.94
CA GLY A 255 -1.95 -4.19 11.81
C GLY A 255 -1.86 -3.52 10.43
N TYR A 256 -1.96 -2.19 10.33
CA TYR A 256 -1.75 -1.51 9.05
C TYR A 256 -0.27 -1.38 8.73
N ILE A 257 0.21 -2.22 7.82
CA ILE A 257 1.57 -2.20 7.27
C ILE A 257 1.43 -2.25 5.75
N SER A 258 1.90 -1.20 5.06
CA SER A 258 1.76 -1.06 3.61
C SER A 258 3.04 -1.45 2.86
N GLU A 259 3.05 -1.21 1.54
CA GLU A 259 4.20 -1.40 0.68
C GLU A 259 5.43 -0.59 1.11
N LYS A 260 5.24 0.55 1.80
CA LYS A 260 6.30 1.55 2.00
C LYS A 260 7.53 1.02 2.71
N ILE A 261 7.34 0.18 3.74
CA ILE A 261 8.47 -0.38 4.47
C ILE A 261 9.18 -1.45 3.63
N ILE A 262 8.43 -2.22 2.84
CA ILE A 262 8.96 -3.23 1.93
C ILE A 262 9.71 -2.57 0.76
N ASP A 263 9.26 -1.42 0.26
CA ASP A 263 9.99 -0.64 -0.74
C ASP A 263 11.38 -0.21 -0.24
N CYS A 264 11.47 0.17 1.03
CA CYS A 264 12.76 0.51 1.67
C CYS A 264 13.67 -0.72 1.76
N PHE A 265 13.10 -1.87 2.14
CA PHE A 265 13.83 -3.14 2.19
C PHE A 265 14.33 -3.58 0.81
N CYS A 266 13.48 -3.52 -0.22
CA CYS A 266 13.87 -3.78 -1.61
C CYS A 266 14.99 -2.85 -2.08
N ALA A 267 15.01 -1.61 -1.59
CA ALA A 267 16.03 -0.61 -1.91
C ALA A 267 17.33 -0.73 -1.08
N ARG A 268 17.43 -1.66 -0.12
CA ARG A 268 18.52 -1.70 0.88
C ARG A 268 18.72 -0.32 1.52
N CYS A 269 17.62 0.28 1.95
CA CYS A 269 17.55 1.57 2.59
C CYS A 269 16.83 1.40 3.93
N VAL A 270 17.41 1.92 5.01
CA VAL A 270 16.88 1.70 6.37
C VAL A 270 15.67 2.60 6.59
N PRO A 271 14.46 2.04 6.83
CA PRO A 271 13.29 2.88 7.03
C PRO A 271 13.32 3.52 8.42
N VAL A 272 13.11 4.83 8.46
CA VAL A 272 12.67 5.57 9.65
C VAL A 272 11.15 5.48 9.67
N TYR A 273 10.65 4.46 10.35
CA TYR A 273 9.27 3.99 10.22
C TYR A 273 8.34 4.67 11.22
N TYR A 274 7.19 5.15 10.73
CA TYR A 274 6.11 5.62 11.58
C TYR A 274 4.78 5.01 11.11
N GLY A 275 4.33 3.96 11.80
CA GLY A 275 3.16 3.16 11.44
C GLY A 275 2.55 2.44 12.64
N SER A 276 2.00 1.25 12.40
CA SER A 276 1.34 0.44 13.45
C SER A 276 2.21 0.22 14.70
N THR A 277 1.61 0.22 15.90
CA THR A 277 2.32 -0.04 17.17
C THR A 277 2.75 -1.50 17.35
N ILE A 278 2.15 -2.41 16.58
CA ILE A 278 2.43 -3.84 16.63
C ILE A 278 3.22 -4.33 15.42
N THR A 279 3.96 -3.43 14.77
CA THR A 279 4.74 -3.75 13.56
C THR A 279 5.76 -4.87 13.82
N ASP A 280 6.35 -4.89 15.03
CA ASP A 280 7.32 -5.90 15.45
C ASP A 280 6.77 -7.33 15.50
N GLN A 281 5.45 -7.51 15.47
CA GLN A 281 4.85 -8.84 15.39
C GLN A 281 5.02 -9.48 14.00
N ARG A 282 5.33 -8.69 12.96
CA ARG A 282 5.47 -9.16 11.58
C ARG A 282 6.80 -8.79 10.92
N ILE A 283 7.44 -7.72 11.37
CA ILE A 283 8.69 -7.20 10.82
C ILE A 283 9.70 -7.12 11.97
N PRO A 284 10.89 -7.74 11.88
CA PRO A 284 11.86 -7.71 12.97
C PRO A 284 12.30 -6.29 13.33
N ARG A 285 12.35 -5.98 14.63
CA ARG A 285 12.63 -4.63 15.14
C ARG A 285 14.00 -4.10 14.69
N ASP A 286 14.99 -4.97 14.51
CA ASP A 286 16.35 -4.64 14.06
C ASP A 286 16.45 -4.26 12.57
N THR A 287 15.33 -4.26 11.83
CA THR A 287 15.31 -3.88 10.40
C THR A 287 14.99 -2.41 10.14
N TYR A 288 14.59 -1.65 11.18
CA TYR A 288 14.13 -0.28 11.00
C TYR A 288 14.43 0.62 12.21
N VAL A 289 14.36 1.93 11.99
CA VAL A 289 14.44 2.93 13.05
C VAL A 289 13.02 3.35 13.38
N ASP A 290 12.50 3.04 14.57
CA ASP A 290 11.15 3.48 14.97
C ASP A 290 11.16 4.98 15.27
N PHE A 291 10.36 5.74 14.54
CA PHE A 291 10.21 7.18 14.74
C PHE A 291 9.79 7.55 16.17
N ARG A 292 9.08 6.64 16.87
CA ARG A 292 8.55 6.86 18.21
C ARG A 292 9.59 6.76 19.31
N ASP A 293 10.77 6.20 19.02
CA ASP A 293 11.86 6.10 19.99
C ASP A 293 12.52 7.45 20.26
N PHE A 294 12.17 8.48 19.47
CA PHE A 294 12.76 9.80 19.56
C PHE A 294 11.74 10.80 20.11
N PRO A 295 12.08 11.56 21.16
CA PRO A 295 11.18 12.55 21.74
C PRO A 295 10.94 13.75 20.79
N ASP A 296 11.90 14.02 19.92
CA ASP A 296 11.85 15.11 18.96
C ASP A 296 12.70 14.82 17.70
N LEU A 297 12.55 15.71 16.70
CA LEU A 297 13.23 15.59 15.41
C LEU A 297 14.73 15.90 15.49
N GLU A 298 15.18 16.66 16.50
CA GLU A 298 16.59 16.97 16.70
C GLU A 298 17.36 15.75 17.16
N THR A 299 16.79 15.00 18.11
CA THR A 299 17.31 13.74 18.62
C THR A 299 17.32 12.68 17.53
N LEU A 300 16.24 12.57 16.75
CA LEU A 300 16.21 11.70 15.56
C LEU A 300 17.31 12.07 14.57
N ALA A 301 17.44 13.35 14.22
CA ALA A 301 18.43 13.77 13.23
C ALA A 301 19.87 13.56 13.71
N ARG A 302 20.15 13.79 15.00
CA ARG A 302 21.44 13.49 15.61
C ARG A 302 21.77 12.01 15.48
N PHE A 303 20.85 11.15 15.90
CA PHE A 303 20.98 9.71 15.76
C PHE A 303 21.30 9.30 14.32
N LEU A 304 20.54 9.78 13.33
CA LEU A 304 20.76 9.41 11.92
C LEU A 304 22.14 9.84 11.39
N ASN A 305 22.72 10.94 11.89
CA ASN A 305 24.06 11.38 11.52
C ASN A 305 25.18 10.61 12.24
N GLU A 306 24.90 10.11 13.45
CA GLU A 306 25.85 9.33 14.25
C GLU A 306 25.90 7.85 13.86
N VAL A 307 24.91 7.34 13.11
CA VAL A 307 24.99 5.99 12.54
C VAL A 307 26.13 5.93 11.53
N ASP A 308 27.16 5.17 11.87
CA ASP A 308 28.30 4.86 11.00
C ASP A 308 28.00 3.71 10.03
N GLU A 309 29.00 3.35 9.23
CA GLU A 309 28.89 2.28 8.23
C GLU A 309 28.63 0.92 8.86
N GLU A 310 29.29 0.59 9.97
CA GLU A 310 29.11 -0.70 10.65
C GLU A 310 27.68 -0.85 11.16
N ARG A 311 27.17 0.16 11.88
CA ARG A 311 25.82 0.13 12.41
C ARG A 311 24.77 0.18 11.30
N HIS A 312 25.00 0.93 10.22
CA HIS A 312 24.11 0.91 9.05
C HIS A 312 24.07 -0.50 8.42
N GLN A 313 25.22 -1.13 8.26
CA GLN A 313 25.35 -2.47 7.70
C GLN A 313 24.61 -3.53 8.54
N GLN A 314 24.59 -3.40 9.87
CA GLN A 314 23.79 -4.27 10.74
C GLN A 314 22.29 -4.22 10.42
N TYR A 315 21.72 -3.03 10.17
CA TYR A 315 20.33 -2.91 9.71
C TYR A 315 20.13 -3.56 8.34
N ILE A 316 21.07 -3.36 7.41
CA ILE A 316 20.99 -3.94 6.07
C ILE A 316 21.04 -5.46 6.11
N GLU A 317 21.86 -6.05 6.97
CA GLU A 317 21.90 -7.50 7.18
C GLU A 317 20.62 -8.04 7.79
N ALA A 318 20.04 -7.33 8.77
CA ALA A 318 18.72 -7.67 9.31
C ALA A 318 17.63 -7.64 8.22
N ILE A 319 17.63 -6.60 7.40
CA ILE A 319 16.72 -6.45 6.26
C ILE A 319 16.89 -7.63 5.29
N ASP A 320 18.12 -7.94 4.89
CA ASP A 320 18.41 -9.05 3.98
C ASP A 320 17.93 -10.40 4.54
N ARG A 321 18.22 -10.68 5.82
CA ARG A 321 17.75 -11.89 6.51
C ARG A 321 16.22 -11.98 6.48
N PHE A 322 15.53 -10.88 6.77
CA PHE A 322 14.07 -10.84 6.71
C PHE A 322 13.55 -11.08 5.29
N MET A 323 14.12 -10.42 4.27
CA MET A 323 13.65 -10.48 2.89
C MET A 323 13.82 -11.86 2.22
N ILE A 324 14.76 -12.68 2.67
CA ILE A 324 14.91 -14.07 2.19
C ILE A 324 14.06 -15.08 2.99
N SER A 325 13.50 -14.65 4.12
CA SER A 325 12.71 -15.51 5.02
C SER A 325 11.29 -15.76 4.49
N VAL A 326 10.66 -16.83 4.96
CA VAL A 326 9.26 -17.15 4.64
C VAL A 326 8.27 -16.11 5.20
N GLN A 327 8.66 -15.40 6.26
CA GLN A 327 7.84 -14.35 6.86
C GLN A 327 7.61 -13.19 5.89
N SER A 328 8.60 -12.88 5.03
CA SER A 328 8.47 -11.83 4.01
C SER A 328 7.39 -12.14 2.97
N ASP A 329 7.07 -13.42 2.73
CA ASP A 329 6.06 -13.82 1.74
C ASP A 329 4.68 -13.26 2.09
N PHE A 330 4.37 -13.01 3.37
CA PHE A 330 3.14 -12.33 3.80
C PHE A 330 2.93 -10.99 3.08
N PHE A 331 4.02 -10.30 2.73
CA PHE A 331 3.95 -8.98 2.09
C PHE A 331 3.89 -9.03 0.57
N SER A 332 3.92 -10.22 -0.03
CA SER A 332 3.87 -10.39 -1.49
C SER A 332 2.48 -10.23 -2.07
N THR A 333 2.41 -9.86 -3.34
CA THR A 333 1.18 -9.88 -4.14
C THR A 333 0.66 -11.31 -4.34
N ASP A 334 1.56 -12.30 -4.43
CA ASP A 334 1.18 -13.72 -4.47
C ASP A 334 0.39 -14.15 -3.24
N HIS A 335 0.83 -13.76 -2.03
CA HIS A 335 0.09 -14.07 -0.79
C HIS A 335 -1.31 -13.45 -0.80
N PHE A 336 -1.43 -12.19 -1.23
CA PHE A 336 -2.72 -11.52 -1.37
C PHE A 336 -3.67 -12.25 -2.31
N HIS A 337 -3.18 -12.63 -3.50
CA HIS A 337 -3.95 -13.39 -4.47
C HIS A 337 -4.33 -14.78 -3.94
N GLN A 338 -3.41 -15.45 -3.23
CA GLN A 338 -3.63 -16.77 -2.64
C GLN A 338 -4.76 -16.74 -1.61
N VAL A 339 -4.76 -15.79 -0.67
CA VAL A 339 -5.83 -15.64 0.33
C VAL A 339 -7.19 -15.43 -0.33
N ILE A 340 -7.25 -14.61 -1.39
CA ILE A 340 -8.50 -14.39 -2.13
C ILE A 340 -8.94 -15.68 -2.82
N ALA A 341 -8.03 -16.38 -3.51
CA ALA A 341 -8.35 -17.61 -4.22
C ALA A 341 -8.85 -18.70 -3.28
N ASP A 342 -8.15 -18.95 -2.17
CA ASP A 342 -8.50 -19.97 -1.18
C ASP A 342 -9.87 -19.72 -0.55
N ARG A 343 -10.24 -18.44 -0.40
CA ARG A 343 -11.54 -18.11 0.20
C ARG A 343 -12.70 -18.12 -0.78
N LEU A 344 -12.46 -17.81 -2.06
CA LEU A 344 -13.52 -17.71 -3.06
C LEU A 344 -13.74 -19.01 -3.84
N ILE A 345 -12.72 -19.85 -3.97
CA ILE A 345 -12.75 -21.06 -4.80
C ILE A 345 -12.37 -22.32 -4.01
N GLY A 346 -11.66 -22.18 -2.89
CA GLY A 346 -11.22 -23.28 -2.03
C GLY A 346 -12.27 -23.84 -1.08
#